data_AF-A0A6N4A8N0-F1
#
_entry.id   AF-A0A6N4A8N0-F1
#
_cell.length_a   1.000
_cell.length_b   1.000
_cell.length_c   1.000
_cell.angle_alpha   90.00
_cell.angle_beta   90.00
_cell.angle_gamma   90.00
#
_symmetry.space_group_name_H-M   'P 1'
#
loop_
_entity.id
_entity.type
_entity.pdbx_description
1 polymer ?
#
loop_
_entity_poly.entity_id
_entity_poly.type
_entity_poly.pdbx_seq_one_letter_code
_entity_poly.pdbx_strand_id
1 'polypeptide(L)'
;MASDYRRELFSALQALQAEKGISQEDAITSLKDTLVTAYKKNFEGETNVEVDVDPEKQEFNLLQIKEVIPDGDMIDPYSEIYLKDAREINSAYEAGDQIKFEINPRDFGRLAAQSGKNKSTQTIREKEKEAIHARYEGFEHEIVSARVAREDQRFLWVTMPDGQEAAMGDKDRIPGETYKTGDPIKVLINRVEDSATRGPQIYVSRTSPELVKRLFEQEVPEVYDGTVVIESIAREAGDRSKVAVRTTDSNLDPVGTLVGPRGSRVQAVVNELHGENMDIVEWVEDEAQYIANALNPAEVVDVIFSPDNDNEVTVIVPDYQLSLAIGKRGQNARLAAKLTKFKIDIKSETQAENDPQLQAILEESAKYAEEEDQSDETDETDEALEDETEYADANEYFSEGADQSDASEEEKTSESAEESSSAEEDSSKAKAKMTEAEVKEAQDEFAAALKNVDFDAILEEKEGDDNKKSDDK
;
A
#
# COMPACT_ATOMS: atom_id res chain seq x y z
N MET A 1 -13.31 36.36 27.58
CA MET A 1 -13.58 35.01 28.12
C MET A 1 -14.55 34.24 27.21
N ALA A 2 -15.89 34.29 27.37
CA ALA A 2 -16.80 33.50 26.50
C ALA A 2 -16.72 33.86 25.00
N SER A 3 -16.40 35.11 24.66
CA SER A 3 -16.22 35.57 23.27
C SER A 3 -14.94 35.04 22.60
N ASP A 4 -13.89 34.74 23.37
CA ASP A 4 -12.59 34.33 22.81
C ASP A 4 -12.63 32.85 22.42
N TYR A 5 -13.24 32.00 23.26
CA TYR A 5 -13.48 30.59 22.97
C TYR A 5 -14.40 30.35 21.77
N ARG A 6 -15.41 31.21 21.56
CA ARG A 6 -16.28 31.14 20.36
C ARG A 6 -15.47 31.39 19.10
N ARG A 7 -14.60 32.40 19.12
CA ARG A 7 -13.76 32.75 17.97
C ARG A 7 -12.74 31.65 17.66
N GLU A 8 -12.19 31.01 18.69
CA GLU A 8 -11.29 29.85 18.52
C GLU A 8 -11.99 28.64 17.90
N LEU A 9 -13.24 28.34 18.31
CA LEU A 9 -14.03 27.24 17.73
C LEU A 9 -14.30 27.46 16.23
N PHE A 10 -14.76 28.66 15.84
CA PHE A 10 -15.01 28.98 14.44
C PHE A 10 -13.73 29.08 13.61
N SER A 11 -12.62 29.56 14.20
CA SER A 11 -11.31 29.52 13.55
C SER A 11 -10.85 28.09 13.29
N ALA A 12 -11.09 27.16 14.23
CA ALA A 12 -10.78 25.74 14.04
C ALA A 12 -11.64 25.14 12.90
N LEU A 13 -12.94 25.45 12.85
CA LEU A 13 -13.82 25.02 11.75
C LEU A 13 -13.39 25.58 10.38
N GLN A 14 -12.93 26.82 10.32
CA GLN A 14 -12.40 27.41 9.08
C GLN A 14 -11.07 26.75 8.66
N ALA A 15 -10.21 26.40 9.60
CA ALA A 15 -8.99 25.64 9.31
C ALA A 15 -9.32 24.25 8.75
N LEU A 16 -10.33 23.57 9.29
CA LEU A 16 -10.82 22.28 8.75
C LEU A 16 -11.28 22.39 7.29
N GLN A 17 -12.02 23.45 6.99
CA GLN A 17 -12.53 23.70 5.64
C GLN A 17 -11.38 23.96 4.66
N ALA A 18 -10.41 24.77 5.06
CA ALA A 18 -9.28 25.17 4.21
C ALA A 18 -8.27 24.04 3.99
N GLU A 19 -8.01 23.19 4.99
CA GLU A 19 -6.92 22.20 4.92
C GLU A 19 -7.40 20.82 4.43
N LYS A 20 -8.67 20.46 4.64
CA LYS A 20 -9.14 19.06 4.46
C LYS A 20 -10.40 18.91 3.59
N GLY A 21 -10.91 19.99 2.97
CA GLY A 21 -11.95 19.92 1.93
C GLY A 21 -13.35 19.51 2.41
N ILE A 22 -13.64 19.62 3.72
CA ILE A 22 -14.96 19.31 4.29
C ILE A 22 -15.93 20.44 3.93
N SER A 23 -17.16 20.08 3.52
CA SER A 23 -18.21 21.06 3.22
C SER A 23 -18.62 21.83 4.48
N GLN A 24 -18.97 23.11 4.34
CA GLN A 24 -19.36 23.95 5.48
C GLN A 24 -20.60 23.41 6.22
N GLU A 25 -21.53 22.82 5.47
CA GLU A 25 -22.77 22.25 6.00
C GLU A 25 -22.51 21.00 6.87
N ASP A 26 -21.61 20.12 6.43
CA ASP A 26 -21.23 18.91 7.19
C ASP A 26 -20.49 19.28 8.48
N ALA A 27 -19.61 20.28 8.40
CA ALA A 27 -18.85 20.75 9.56
C ALA A 27 -19.77 21.37 10.63
N ILE A 28 -20.77 22.15 10.22
CA ILE A 28 -21.76 22.76 11.13
C ILE A 28 -22.67 21.69 11.75
N THR A 29 -23.13 20.73 10.96
CA THR A 29 -24.00 19.64 11.45
C THR A 29 -23.26 18.79 12.48
N SER A 30 -22.02 18.40 12.19
CA SER A 30 -21.17 17.67 13.14
C SER A 30 -20.91 18.47 14.43
N LEU A 31 -20.74 19.79 14.32
CA LEU A 31 -20.62 20.66 15.50
C LEU A 31 -21.91 20.64 16.33
N LYS A 32 -23.09 20.82 15.72
CA LYS A 32 -24.39 20.79 16.42
C LYS A 32 -24.56 19.51 17.23
N ASP A 33 -24.35 18.36 16.59
CA ASP A 33 -24.47 17.04 17.23
C ASP A 33 -23.49 16.85 18.40
N THR A 34 -22.27 17.37 18.24
CA THR A 34 -21.25 17.34 19.30
C THR A 34 -21.66 18.15 20.50
N LEU A 35 -22.17 19.35 20.27
CA LEU A 35 -22.56 20.27 21.33
C LEU A 35 -23.79 19.74 22.09
N VAL A 36 -24.77 19.17 21.39
CA VAL A 36 -25.91 18.46 22.01
C VAL A 36 -25.42 17.28 22.85
N THR A 37 -24.50 16.46 22.31
CA THR A 37 -23.95 15.31 23.03
C THR A 37 -23.15 15.73 24.26
N ALA A 38 -22.36 16.81 24.16
CA ALA A 38 -21.59 17.37 25.26
C ALA A 38 -22.49 17.94 26.36
N TYR A 39 -23.62 18.55 25.98
CA TYR A 39 -24.63 19.01 26.93
C TYR A 39 -25.24 17.83 27.69
N LYS A 40 -25.75 16.82 26.97
CA LYS A 40 -26.38 15.62 27.55
C LYS A 40 -25.47 14.84 28.50
N LYS A 41 -24.16 14.81 28.27
CA LYS A 41 -23.19 14.11 29.13
C LYS A 41 -22.86 14.83 30.43
N ASN A 42 -22.91 16.16 30.43
CA ASN A 42 -22.45 16.97 31.57
C ASN A 42 -23.60 17.46 32.46
N PHE A 43 -24.84 17.43 31.96
CA PHE A 43 -26.02 17.86 32.68
C PHE A 43 -26.97 16.66 32.84
N GLU A 44 -27.12 16.19 34.08
CA GLU A 44 -28.04 15.11 34.43
C GLU A 44 -29.49 15.60 34.24
N GLY A 45 -30.15 15.11 33.18
CA GLY A 45 -31.53 15.44 32.84
C GLY A 45 -31.73 15.36 31.33
N GLU A 46 -32.34 14.27 30.86
CA GLU A 46 -32.64 14.10 29.43
C GLU A 46 -33.59 15.21 28.97
N THR A 47 -33.00 16.20 28.31
CA THR A 47 -33.67 17.39 27.81
C THR A 47 -33.53 17.41 26.29
N ASN A 48 -34.65 17.62 25.61
CA ASN A 48 -34.70 17.85 24.18
C ASN A 48 -33.99 19.17 23.87
N VAL A 49 -32.67 19.12 23.68
CA VAL A 49 -31.86 20.30 23.41
C VAL A 49 -31.42 20.28 21.96
N GLU A 50 -31.63 21.42 21.30
CA GLU A 50 -31.19 21.71 19.95
C GLU A 50 -30.13 22.81 20.02
N VAL A 51 -29.12 22.73 19.15
CA VAL A 51 -28.11 23.77 19.04
C VAL A 51 -28.32 24.48 17.71
N ASP A 52 -28.65 25.77 17.79
CA ASP A 52 -28.68 26.63 16.63
C ASP A 52 -27.31 27.28 16.44
N VAL A 53 -26.84 27.32 15.20
CA VAL A 53 -25.50 27.83 14.85
C VAL A 53 -25.68 28.81 13.71
N ASP A 54 -25.32 30.07 13.94
CA ASP A 54 -25.28 31.12 12.93
C ASP A 54 -23.84 31.25 12.40
N PRO A 55 -23.55 30.74 11.18
CA PRO A 55 -22.21 30.74 10.63
C PRO A 55 -21.72 32.13 10.24
N GLU A 56 -22.61 33.08 9.94
CA GLU A 56 -22.23 34.45 9.56
C GLU A 56 -21.83 35.26 10.80
N LYS A 57 -22.58 35.09 11.90
CA LYS A 57 -22.30 35.79 13.17
C LYS A 57 -21.26 35.09 14.04
N GLN A 58 -20.87 33.86 13.70
CA GLN A 58 -19.99 33.01 14.52
C GLN A 58 -20.55 32.82 15.94
N GLU A 59 -21.86 32.63 16.03
CA GLU A 59 -22.59 32.43 17.28
C GLU A 59 -23.34 31.11 17.27
N PHE A 60 -23.53 30.53 18.45
CA PHE A 60 -24.38 29.37 18.63
C PHE A 60 -25.19 29.51 19.91
N ASN A 61 -26.44 29.08 19.86
CA ASN A 61 -27.40 29.14 20.95
C ASN A 61 -27.90 27.74 21.28
N LEU A 62 -27.96 27.41 22.56
CA LEU A 62 -28.64 26.20 23.04
C LEU A 62 -30.11 26.51 23.24
N LEU A 63 -30.96 25.69 22.65
CA LEU A 63 -32.40 25.81 22.74
C LEU A 63 -32.95 24.53 23.40
N GLN A 64 -33.56 24.67 24.58
CA GLN A 64 -34.33 23.60 25.18
C GLN A 64 -35.75 23.62 24.62
N ILE A 65 -36.15 22.52 24.02
CA ILE A 65 -37.48 22.29 23.49
C ILE A 65 -38.35 21.72 24.60
N LYS A 66 -39.46 22.41 24.88
CA LYS A 66 -40.51 21.90 25.77
C LYS A 66 -41.81 21.71 25.00
N GLU A 67 -42.47 20.58 25.22
CA GLU A 67 -43.77 20.27 24.64
C GLU A 67 -44.90 20.88 25.50
N VAL A 68 -45.90 21.46 24.84
CA VAL A 68 -47.05 22.07 25.52
C VAL A 68 -48.09 21.01 25.84
N ILE A 69 -48.41 20.83 27.12
CA ILE A 69 -49.33 19.80 27.62
C ILE A 69 -50.58 20.43 28.24
N PRO A 70 -51.76 19.77 28.18
CA PRO A 70 -52.96 20.23 28.87
C PRO A 70 -52.75 20.47 30.37
N ASP A 71 -53.46 21.47 30.90
CA ASP A 71 -53.39 21.79 32.34
C ASP A 71 -54.01 20.66 33.18
N GLY A 72 -53.24 20.07 34.10
CA GLY A 72 -53.74 19.10 35.09
C GLY A 72 -53.01 17.76 35.17
N ASP A 73 -52.13 17.46 34.21
CA ASP A 73 -51.29 16.25 34.23
C ASP A 73 -49.97 16.47 34.99
N MET A 74 -49.33 15.40 35.47
CA MET A 74 -47.97 15.49 36.02
C MET A 74 -46.99 15.70 34.88
N ILE A 75 -46.32 16.86 34.86
CA ILE A 75 -45.32 17.18 33.84
C ILE A 75 -43.90 16.82 34.25
N ASP A 76 -43.06 16.51 33.27
CA ASP A 76 -41.61 16.59 33.41
C ASP A 76 -41.14 18.05 33.29
N PRO A 77 -40.60 18.67 34.36
CA PRO A 77 -40.14 20.06 34.35
C PRO A 77 -39.09 20.38 33.26
N TYR A 78 -38.42 19.35 32.74
CA TYR A 78 -37.32 19.46 31.80
C TYR A 78 -37.75 19.36 30.34
N SER A 79 -38.85 18.68 30.03
CA SER A 79 -39.29 18.42 28.65
C SER A 79 -40.69 18.96 28.34
N GLU A 80 -41.43 19.41 29.35
CA GLU A 80 -42.85 19.76 29.21
C GLU A 80 -43.17 21.12 29.85
N ILE A 81 -44.20 21.80 29.35
CA ILE A 81 -44.74 23.06 29.87
C ILE A 81 -46.26 23.04 29.79
N TYR A 82 -46.94 23.60 30.81
CA TYR A 82 -48.39 23.69 30.80
C TYR A 82 -48.89 24.67 29.73
N LEU A 83 -50.06 24.36 29.15
CA LEU A 83 -50.74 25.21 28.18
C LEU A 83 -51.00 26.62 28.74
N LYS A 84 -51.30 26.74 30.03
CA LYS A 84 -51.45 28.04 30.68
C LYS A 84 -50.18 28.88 30.60
N ASP A 85 -49.03 28.31 30.93
CA ASP A 85 -47.74 29.01 30.96
C ASP A 85 -47.24 29.29 29.53
N ALA A 86 -47.49 28.38 28.58
CA ALA A 86 -47.25 28.59 27.16
C ALA A 86 -48.04 29.81 26.62
N ARG A 87 -49.32 29.93 26.98
CA ARG A 87 -50.18 31.03 26.55
C ARG A 87 -49.81 32.40 27.12
N GLU A 88 -49.07 32.44 28.22
CA GLU A 88 -48.51 33.70 28.75
C GLU A 88 -47.38 34.24 27.86
N ILE A 89 -46.66 33.35 27.17
CA ILE A 89 -45.61 33.72 26.20
C ILE A 89 -46.24 34.17 24.89
N ASN A 90 -47.18 33.38 24.35
CA ASN A 90 -47.97 33.75 23.17
C ASN A 90 -49.34 33.09 23.21
N SER A 91 -50.40 33.88 23.05
CA SER A 91 -51.78 33.40 23.07
C SER A 91 -52.14 32.42 21.96
N ALA A 92 -51.29 32.29 20.93
CA ALA A 92 -51.51 31.40 19.79
C ALA A 92 -51.06 29.94 20.02
N TYR A 93 -50.42 29.61 21.15
CA TYR A 93 -49.97 28.24 21.42
C TYR A 93 -51.13 27.29 21.76
N GLU A 94 -51.08 26.09 21.17
CA GLU A 94 -51.99 24.97 21.38
C GLU A 94 -51.27 23.79 22.08
N ALA A 95 -52.05 22.86 22.64
CA ALA A 95 -51.47 21.64 23.22
C ALA A 95 -50.87 20.77 22.11
N GLY A 96 -49.64 20.28 22.33
CA GLY A 96 -48.82 19.58 21.33
C GLY A 96 -47.81 20.47 20.61
N ASP A 97 -47.83 21.79 20.81
CA ASP A 97 -46.81 22.68 20.25
C ASP A 97 -45.46 22.51 20.97
N GLN A 98 -44.38 22.86 20.27
CA GLN A 98 -43.02 22.86 20.82
C GLN A 98 -42.53 24.30 21.01
N ILE A 99 -42.13 24.63 22.24
CA ILE A 99 -41.58 25.95 22.59
C ILE A 99 -40.08 25.80 22.84
N LYS A 100 -39.30 26.67 22.19
CA LYS A 100 -37.83 26.71 22.32
C LYS A 100 -37.43 27.78 23.34
N PHE A 101 -36.76 27.37 24.40
CA PHE A 101 -36.21 28.24 25.43
C PHE A 101 -34.70 28.34 25.31
N GLU A 102 -34.16 29.55 25.21
CA GLU A 102 -32.71 29.76 25.17
C GLU A 102 -32.09 29.47 26.54
N ILE A 103 -31.09 28.59 26.58
CA ILE A 103 -30.29 28.30 27.77
C ILE A 103 -28.87 28.81 27.55
N ASN A 104 -28.35 29.57 28.52
CA ASN A 104 -26.97 30.03 28.49
C ASN A 104 -26.22 29.62 29.77
N PRO A 105 -25.74 28.36 29.87
CA PRO A 105 -24.98 27.92 31.04
C PRO A 105 -23.62 28.62 31.04
N ARG A 106 -23.22 29.20 32.19
CA ARG A 106 -22.00 30.02 32.34
C ARG A 106 -20.71 29.31 31.89
N ASP A 107 -20.67 27.97 31.94
CA ASP A 107 -19.53 27.14 31.54
C ASP A 107 -19.71 26.40 30.20
N PHE A 108 -20.86 26.55 29.53
CA PHE A 108 -21.15 25.79 28.32
C PHE A 108 -20.20 26.11 27.18
N GLY A 109 -19.82 27.39 27.00
CA GLY A 109 -18.86 27.78 25.98
C GLY A 109 -17.50 27.08 26.10
N ARG A 110 -17.01 26.83 27.33
CA ARG A 110 -15.74 26.12 27.59
C ARG A 110 -15.86 24.63 27.26
N LEU A 111 -16.94 23.98 27.73
CA LEU A 111 -17.22 22.56 27.48
C LEU A 111 -17.52 22.29 25.99
N ALA A 112 -18.23 23.21 25.34
CA ALA A 112 -18.52 23.25 23.92
C ALA A 112 -17.26 23.34 23.08
N ALA A 113 -16.34 24.26 23.43
CA ALA A 113 -15.06 24.40 22.74
C ALA A 113 -14.19 23.15 22.88
N GLN A 114 -14.09 22.58 24.08
CA GLN A 114 -13.30 21.37 24.32
C GLN A 114 -13.89 20.14 23.62
N SER A 115 -15.21 19.97 23.66
CA SER A 115 -15.90 18.86 22.99
C SER A 115 -15.88 19.02 21.47
N GLY A 116 -16.09 20.24 20.97
CA GLY A 116 -15.99 20.62 19.57
C GLY A 116 -14.60 20.34 19.01
N LYS A 117 -13.53 20.71 19.73
CA LYS A 117 -12.15 20.36 19.36
C LYS A 117 -11.93 18.85 19.28
N ASN A 118 -12.45 18.08 20.24
CA ASN A 118 -12.30 16.63 20.24
C ASN A 118 -13.08 15.95 19.11
N LYS A 119 -14.32 16.37 18.83
CA LYS A 119 -15.07 15.83 17.69
C LYS A 119 -14.49 16.29 16.36
N SER A 120 -14.10 17.56 16.24
CA SER A 120 -13.44 18.07 15.05
C SER A 120 -12.20 17.24 14.72
N THR A 121 -11.29 17.06 15.68
CA THR A 121 -10.10 16.21 15.48
C THR A 121 -10.44 14.76 15.19
N GLN A 122 -11.51 14.22 15.78
CA GLN A 122 -11.99 12.88 15.44
C GLN A 122 -12.54 12.80 14.00
N THR A 123 -13.34 13.77 13.59
CA THR A 123 -13.95 13.83 12.25
C THR A 123 -12.88 14.02 11.18
N ILE A 124 -11.87 14.86 11.44
CA ILE A 124 -10.68 14.96 10.58
C ILE A 124 -10.05 13.58 10.40
N ARG A 125 -9.75 12.90 11.51
CA ARG A 125 -9.09 11.60 11.47
C ARG A 125 -9.93 10.57 10.72
N GLU A 126 -11.24 10.58 10.88
CA GLU A 126 -12.16 9.69 10.15
C GLU A 126 -12.13 9.98 8.64
N LYS A 127 -12.14 11.26 8.24
CA LYS A 127 -12.04 11.66 6.82
C LYS A 127 -10.66 11.39 6.21
N GLU A 128 -9.59 11.60 6.97
CA GLU A 128 -8.22 11.23 6.55
C GLU A 128 -8.12 9.73 6.32
N LYS A 129 -8.68 8.93 7.24
CA LYS A 129 -8.73 7.47 7.10
C LYS A 129 -9.50 7.04 5.85
N GLU A 130 -10.69 7.60 5.62
CA GLU A 130 -11.50 7.31 4.43
C GLU A 130 -10.72 7.65 3.13
N ALA A 131 -10.02 8.79 3.11
CA ALA A 131 -9.20 9.20 1.97
C ALA A 131 -7.99 8.29 1.73
N ILE A 132 -7.33 7.81 2.80
CA ILE A 132 -6.21 6.86 2.71
C ILE A 132 -6.70 5.53 2.15
N HIS A 133 -7.82 5.01 2.65
CA HIS A 133 -8.40 3.77 2.14
C HIS A 133 -8.69 3.87 0.63
N ALA A 134 -9.46 4.88 0.23
CA ALA A 134 -9.85 5.08 -1.16
C ALA A 134 -8.64 5.28 -2.10
N ARG A 135 -7.54 5.85 -1.59
CA ARG A 135 -6.29 5.94 -2.34
C ARG A 135 -5.71 4.54 -2.57
N TYR A 136 -5.42 3.80 -1.49
CA TYR A 136 -4.64 2.57 -1.56
C TYR A 136 -5.41 1.36 -2.10
N GLU A 137 -6.74 1.38 -2.03
CA GLU A 137 -7.61 0.37 -2.67
C GLU A 137 -7.35 0.29 -4.19
N GLY A 138 -7.05 1.43 -4.84
CA GLY A 138 -6.69 1.46 -6.26
C GLY A 138 -5.25 1.05 -6.58
N PHE A 139 -4.39 0.88 -5.57
CA PHE A 139 -2.98 0.51 -5.72
C PHE A 139 -2.69 -0.91 -5.21
N GLU A 140 -3.71 -1.76 -5.07
CA GLU A 140 -3.49 -3.18 -4.79
C GLU A 140 -2.66 -3.81 -5.91
N HIS A 141 -1.68 -4.65 -5.52
CA HIS A 141 -0.70 -5.26 -6.41
C HIS A 141 0.22 -4.26 -7.15
N GLU A 142 0.36 -3.03 -6.65
CA GLU A 142 1.35 -2.07 -7.11
C GLU A 142 2.59 -2.06 -6.22
N ILE A 143 3.73 -1.71 -6.83
CA ILE A 143 5.01 -1.57 -6.14
C ILE A 143 5.18 -0.15 -5.62
N VAL A 144 5.62 -0.02 -4.37
CA VAL A 144 5.88 1.27 -3.73
C VAL A 144 7.27 1.26 -3.09
N SER A 145 8.03 2.33 -3.30
CA SER A 145 9.27 2.57 -2.58
C SER A 145 8.96 3.11 -1.19
N ALA A 146 9.22 2.32 -0.16
CA ALA A 146 9.01 2.67 1.23
C ALA A 146 10.35 2.76 1.97
N ARG A 147 10.30 3.13 3.26
CA ARG A 147 11.45 3.06 4.18
C ARG A 147 11.11 2.22 5.39
N VAL A 148 12.06 1.42 5.85
CA VAL A 148 11.87 0.65 7.08
C VAL A 148 11.76 1.62 8.26
N ALA A 149 10.68 1.53 9.04
CA ALA A 149 10.45 2.39 10.19
C ALA A 149 10.89 1.69 11.48
N ARG A 150 10.14 0.67 11.89
CA ARG A 150 10.38 -0.05 13.14
C ARG A 150 9.94 -1.50 13.02
N GLU A 151 10.52 -2.35 13.84
CA GLU A 151 10.16 -3.75 13.94
C GLU A 151 9.52 -4.04 15.29
N ASP A 152 8.29 -4.57 15.26
CA ASP A 152 7.59 -5.10 16.42
C ASP A 152 7.64 -6.64 16.40
N GLN A 153 7.20 -7.29 17.48
CA GLN A 153 7.15 -8.76 17.57
C GLN A 153 6.27 -9.43 16.49
N ARG A 154 5.33 -8.69 15.88
CA ARG A 154 4.35 -9.23 14.92
C ARG A 154 4.51 -8.70 13.50
N PHE A 155 5.00 -7.48 13.35
CA PHE A 155 5.06 -6.78 12.06
C PHE A 155 6.32 -5.96 11.94
N LEU A 156 6.87 -5.91 10.74
CA LEU A 156 7.80 -4.87 10.31
C LEU A 156 6.96 -3.71 9.75
N TRP A 157 7.12 -2.55 10.35
CA TRP A 157 6.46 -1.33 9.91
C TRP A 157 7.35 -0.62 8.90
N VAL A 158 6.77 -0.26 7.76
CA VAL A 158 7.42 0.54 6.73
C VAL A 158 6.65 1.84 6.54
N THR A 159 7.36 2.94 6.34
CA THR A 159 6.79 4.24 6.04
C THR A 159 6.72 4.40 4.52
N MET A 160 5.50 4.60 4.02
CA MET A 160 5.21 4.89 2.61
C MET A 160 5.62 6.35 2.27
N PRO A 161 5.77 6.71 0.98
CA PRO A 161 6.16 8.06 0.57
C PRO A 161 5.27 9.19 1.08
N ASP A 162 3.98 8.90 1.32
CA ASP A 162 3.00 9.86 1.84
C ASP A 162 2.96 9.93 3.38
N GLY A 163 3.89 9.26 4.06
CA GLY A 163 4.03 9.23 5.50
C GLY A 163 3.14 8.21 6.21
N GLN A 164 2.33 7.43 5.49
CA GLN A 164 1.52 6.37 6.10
C GLN A 164 2.38 5.16 6.51
N GLU A 165 2.01 4.51 7.62
CA GLU A 165 2.65 3.27 8.05
C GLU A 165 1.92 2.06 7.45
N ALA A 166 2.68 1.19 6.77
CA ALA A 166 2.22 -0.10 6.30
C ALA A 166 2.86 -1.24 7.10
N ALA A 167 2.12 -2.33 7.27
CA ALA A 167 2.55 -3.48 8.04
C ALA A 167 2.97 -4.64 7.13
N MET A 168 4.12 -5.22 7.39
CA MET A 168 4.63 -6.42 6.74
C MET A 168 4.72 -7.55 7.76
N GLY A 169 3.94 -8.62 7.55
CA GLY A 169 3.98 -9.80 8.43
C GLY A 169 5.22 -10.66 8.17
N ASP A 170 5.55 -11.56 9.10
CA ASP A 170 6.74 -12.40 8.97
C ASP A 170 6.71 -13.32 7.73
N LYS A 171 5.52 -13.75 7.28
CA LYS A 171 5.34 -14.53 6.04
C LYS A 171 5.53 -13.71 4.77
N ASP A 172 5.42 -12.39 4.91
CA ASP A 172 5.52 -11.42 3.82
C ASP A 172 6.95 -10.85 3.69
N ARG A 173 7.86 -11.25 4.58
CA ARG A 173 9.28 -10.91 4.54
C ARG A 173 10.07 -11.98 3.79
N ILE A 174 11.05 -11.57 3.01
CA ILE A 174 11.97 -12.51 2.37
C ILE A 174 12.85 -13.15 3.47
N PRO A 175 12.91 -14.50 3.55
CA PRO A 175 13.79 -15.17 4.49
C PRO A 175 15.26 -14.82 4.24
N GLY A 176 15.97 -14.43 5.31
CA GLY A 176 17.40 -14.07 5.23
C GLY A 176 17.68 -12.60 4.92
N GLU A 177 16.69 -11.82 4.50
CA GLU A 177 16.81 -10.37 4.34
C GLU A 177 16.93 -9.68 5.71
N THR A 178 17.86 -8.73 5.83
CA THR A 178 18.04 -7.94 7.05
C THR A 178 17.45 -6.55 6.88
N TYR A 179 16.52 -6.18 7.75
CA TYR A 179 15.86 -4.89 7.71
C TYR A 179 16.45 -3.98 8.80
N LYS A 180 17.00 -2.83 8.42
CA LYS A 180 17.42 -1.80 9.39
C LYS A 180 16.54 -0.57 9.25
N THR A 181 16.21 0.04 10.38
CA THR A 181 15.47 1.31 10.41
C THR A 181 16.15 2.36 9.54
N GLY A 182 15.37 2.98 8.64
CA GLY A 182 15.80 4.01 7.70
C GLY A 182 16.13 3.48 6.30
N ASP A 183 16.38 2.18 6.15
CA ASP A 183 16.76 1.60 4.86
C ASP A 183 15.62 1.73 3.84
N PRO A 184 15.94 2.07 2.57
CA PRO A 184 14.97 2.04 1.49
C PRO A 184 14.59 0.60 1.17
N ILE A 185 13.32 0.38 0.88
CA ILE A 185 12.78 -0.94 0.61
C ILE A 185 11.63 -0.84 -0.40
N LYS A 186 11.67 -1.59 -1.50
CA LYS A 186 10.53 -1.69 -2.40
C LYS A 186 9.56 -2.76 -1.89
N VAL A 187 8.28 -2.44 -1.80
CA VAL A 187 7.27 -3.37 -1.28
C VAL A 187 6.07 -3.40 -2.19
N LEU A 188 5.42 -4.56 -2.30
CA LEU A 188 4.15 -4.68 -3.00
C LEU A 188 3.01 -4.44 -2.02
N ILE A 189 2.01 -3.64 -2.39
CA ILE A 189 0.76 -3.56 -1.62
C ILE A 189 -0.03 -4.84 -1.87
N ASN A 190 -0.21 -5.65 -0.82
CA ASN A 190 -0.91 -6.92 -0.93
C ASN A 190 -2.43 -6.73 -0.79
N ARG A 191 -2.85 -5.97 0.21
CA ARG A 191 -4.26 -5.64 0.48
C ARG A 191 -4.39 -4.47 1.44
N VAL A 192 -5.55 -3.82 1.40
CA VAL A 192 -5.93 -2.78 2.37
C VAL A 192 -7.11 -3.30 3.20
N GLU A 193 -6.98 -3.32 4.53
CA GLU A 193 -8.07 -3.75 5.41
C GLU A 193 -8.61 -2.58 6.21
N ASP A 194 -9.93 -2.39 6.20
CA ASP A 194 -10.61 -1.44 7.08
C ASP A 194 -10.72 -1.98 8.50
N SER A 195 -9.88 -1.47 9.41
CA SER A 195 -10.03 -1.76 10.83
C SER A 195 -10.98 -0.77 11.49
N ALA A 196 -12.12 -1.27 11.98
CA ALA A 196 -13.12 -0.46 12.70
C ALA A 196 -12.54 0.33 13.89
N THR A 197 -11.44 -0.13 14.50
CA THR A 197 -10.85 0.50 15.70
C THR A 197 -9.62 1.36 15.40
N ARG A 198 -8.84 1.03 14.35
CA ARG A 198 -7.55 1.67 14.06
C ARG A 198 -7.52 2.47 12.75
N GLY A 199 -8.51 2.33 11.88
CA GLY A 199 -8.49 2.90 10.52
C GLY A 199 -7.96 1.90 9.49
N PRO A 200 -7.81 2.32 8.22
CA PRO A 200 -7.30 1.46 7.18
C PRO A 200 -5.87 1.02 7.51
N GLN A 201 -5.64 -0.27 7.46
CA GLN A 201 -4.34 -0.88 7.64
C GLN A 201 -3.86 -1.39 6.29
N ILE A 202 -2.75 -0.84 5.83
CA ILE A 202 -2.10 -1.27 4.59
C ILE A 202 -1.21 -2.46 4.91
N TYR A 203 -1.42 -3.57 4.20
CA TYR A 203 -0.55 -4.74 4.28
C TYR A 203 0.32 -4.81 3.04
N VAL A 204 1.63 -4.90 3.27
CA VAL A 204 2.62 -4.99 2.20
C VAL A 204 3.35 -6.32 2.26
N SER A 205 3.90 -6.73 1.11
CA SER A 205 4.62 -7.99 0.96
C SER A 205 5.84 -7.85 0.06
N ARG A 206 6.89 -8.59 0.41
CA ARG A 206 8.07 -8.81 -0.45
C ARG A 206 8.18 -10.23 -0.98
N THR A 207 7.34 -11.16 -0.51
CA THR A 207 7.36 -12.56 -0.95
C THR A 207 6.44 -12.86 -2.13
N SER A 208 5.51 -11.95 -2.45
CA SER A 208 4.56 -12.13 -3.55
C SER A 208 5.26 -12.25 -4.93
N PRO A 209 4.83 -13.16 -5.81
CA PRO A 209 5.32 -13.23 -7.20
C PRO A 209 5.10 -11.94 -7.99
N GLU A 210 4.01 -11.22 -7.71
CA GLU A 210 3.69 -9.94 -8.36
C GLU A 210 4.77 -8.88 -8.13
N LEU A 211 5.52 -8.94 -7.01
CA LEU A 211 6.65 -8.02 -6.81
C LEU A 211 7.69 -8.18 -7.93
N VAL A 212 7.99 -9.41 -8.35
CA VAL A 212 8.94 -9.69 -9.43
C VAL A 212 8.44 -9.09 -10.74
N LYS A 213 7.14 -9.26 -11.04
CA LYS A 213 6.51 -8.67 -12.23
C LYS A 213 6.67 -7.16 -12.25
N ARG A 214 6.30 -6.48 -11.17
CA ARG A 214 6.40 -5.01 -11.05
C ARG A 214 7.83 -4.50 -11.07
N LEU A 215 8.80 -5.28 -10.58
CA LEU A 215 10.21 -4.94 -10.68
C LEU A 215 10.69 -4.98 -12.13
N PHE A 216 10.29 -5.98 -12.92
CA PHE A 216 10.59 -6.01 -14.34
C PHE A 216 9.88 -4.90 -15.12
N GLU A 217 8.64 -4.56 -14.78
CA GLU A 217 7.95 -3.40 -15.38
C GLU A 217 8.73 -2.09 -15.16
N GLN A 218 9.43 -1.93 -14.03
CA GLN A 218 10.28 -0.75 -13.78
C GLN A 218 11.62 -0.81 -14.52
N GLU A 219 12.18 -2.00 -14.71
CA GLU A 219 13.54 -2.19 -15.27
C GLU A 219 13.53 -2.34 -16.81
N VAL A 220 12.45 -2.87 -17.37
CA VAL A 220 12.33 -3.28 -18.79
C VAL A 220 11.20 -2.49 -19.45
N PRO A 221 11.50 -1.47 -20.27
CA PRO A 221 10.48 -0.67 -20.96
C PRO A 221 9.54 -1.51 -21.82
N GLU A 222 10.06 -2.57 -22.46
CA GLU A 222 9.28 -3.45 -23.31
C GLU A 222 8.20 -4.24 -22.54
N VAL A 223 8.41 -4.47 -21.23
CA VAL A 223 7.42 -5.08 -20.33
C VAL A 223 6.39 -4.04 -19.90
N TYR A 224 6.83 -2.80 -19.63
CA TYR A 224 5.92 -1.70 -19.29
C TYR A 224 4.94 -1.36 -20.43
N ASP A 225 5.44 -1.33 -21.68
CA ASP A 225 4.63 -1.04 -22.86
C ASP A 225 3.75 -2.23 -23.29
N GLY A 226 3.98 -3.42 -22.71
CA GLY A 226 3.23 -4.64 -23.00
C GLY A 226 3.65 -5.37 -24.28
N THR A 227 4.77 -4.99 -24.91
CA THR A 227 5.36 -5.71 -26.05
C THR A 227 5.83 -7.10 -25.63
N VAL A 228 6.48 -7.16 -24.46
CA VAL A 228 6.85 -8.41 -23.77
C VAL A 228 5.93 -8.60 -22.57
N VAL A 229 5.29 -9.75 -22.48
CA VAL A 229 4.34 -10.09 -21.43
C VAL A 229 4.93 -11.17 -20.54
N ILE A 230 4.90 -10.95 -19.23
CA ILE A 230 5.19 -11.98 -18.23
C ILE A 230 3.92 -12.80 -18.01
N GLU A 231 3.92 -14.04 -18.48
CA GLU A 231 2.76 -14.94 -18.45
C GLU A 231 2.58 -15.62 -17.10
N SER A 232 3.68 -16.09 -16.51
CA SER A 232 3.62 -16.75 -15.21
C SER A 232 4.91 -16.60 -14.43
N ILE A 233 4.79 -16.65 -13.10
CA ILE A 233 5.91 -16.57 -12.17
C ILE A 233 5.73 -17.64 -11.12
N ALA A 234 6.73 -18.51 -10.99
CA ALA A 234 6.85 -19.47 -9.89
C ALA A 234 7.98 -19.02 -8.97
N ARG A 235 7.65 -18.66 -7.73
CA ARG A 235 8.58 -18.03 -6.80
C ARG A 235 8.74 -18.82 -5.50
N GLU A 236 9.99 -19.00 -5.10
CA GLU A 236 10.40 -19.36 -3.74
C GLU A 236 11.28 -18.22 -3.21
N ALA A 237 10.61 -17.24 -2.56
CA ALA A 237 11.18 -15.95 -2.21
C ALA A 237 12.50 -16.06 -1.43
N GLY A 238 13.52 -15.32 -1.88
CA GLY A 238 14.86 -15.29 -1.29
C GLY A 238 15.78 -16.43 -1.70
N ASP A 239 15.33 -17.38 -2.51
CA ASP A 239 16.14 -18.51 -2.97
C ASP A 239 16.16 -18.60 -4.51
N ARG A 240 15.00 -18.88 -5.12
CA ARG A 240 14.89 -19.02 -6.58
C ARG A 240 13.50 -18.71 -7.13
N SER A 241 13.46 -18.08 -8.30
CA SER A 241 12.25 -17.81 -9.08
C SER A 241 12.41 -18.27 -10.53
N LYS A 242 11.32 -18.76 -11.12
CA LYS A 242 11.17 -18.96 -12.56
C LYS A 242 10.15 -17.98 -13.11
N VAL A 243 10.46 -17.36 -14.24
CA VAL A 243 9.62 -16.36 -14.91
C VAL A 243 9.44 -16.79 -16.37
N ALA A 244 8.19 -16.99 -16.78
CA ALA A 244 7.84 -17.32 -18.15
C ALA A 244 7.41 -16.05 -18.90
N VAL A 245 8.03 -15.80 -20.05
CA VAL A 245 7.79 -14.59 -20.85
C VAL A 245 7.49 -14.92 -22.30
N ARG A 246 6.63 -14.12 -22.92
CA ARG A 246 6.41 -14.13 -24.37
C ARG A 246 6.41 -12.73 -24.92
N THR A 247 6.56 -12.62 -26.24
CA THR A 247 6.44 -11.37 -26.99
C THR A 247 5.28 -11.47 -27.98
N THR A 248 4.74 -10.32 -28.38
CA THR A 248 3.84 -10.24 -29.54
C THR A 248 4.57 -9.82 -30.82
N ASP A 249 5.80 -9.30 -30.69
CA ASP A 249 6.65 -8.91 -31.81
C ASP A 249 7.64 -10.04 -32.13
N SER A 250 7.57 -10.56 -33.35
CA SER A 250 8.43 -11.64 -33.85
C SER A 250 9.90 -11.22 -34.03
N ASN A 251 10.20 -9.92 -34.04
CA ASN A 251 11.57 -9.42 -34.17
C ASN A 251 12.29 -9.28 -32.82
N LEU A 252 11.60 -9.55 -31.72
CA LEU A 252 12.12 -9.34 -30.37
C LEU A 252 12.27 -10.70 -29.67
N ASP A 253 13.45 -10.95 -29.10
CA ASP A 253 13.63 -12.09 -28.20
C ASP A 253 13.11 -11.73 -26.79
N PRO A 254 12.04 -12.39 -26.28
CA PRO A 254 11.48 -12.05 -24.97
C PRO A 254 12.46 -12.35 -23.83
N VAL A 255 13.24 -13.43 -23.91
CA VAL A 255 14.19 -13.83 -22.86
C VAL A 255 15.37 -12.88 -22.84
N GLY A 256 15.99 -12.64 -24.00
CA GLY A 256 17.10 -11.70 -24.14
C GLY A 256 16.75 -10.27 -23.71
N THR A 257 15.49 -9.85 -23.93
CA THR A 257 15.01 -8.52 -23.53
C THR A 257 14.94 -8.35 -22.01
N LEU A 258 14.48 -9.36 -21.27
CA LEU A 258 14.46 -9.32 -19.80
C LEU A 258 15.84 -9.50 -19.18
N VAL A 259 16.71 -10.31 -19.78
CA VAL A 259 18.08 -10.52 -19.30
C VAL A 259 18.91 -9.25 -19.51
N GLY A 260 18.79 -8.63 -20.68
CA GLY A 260 19.52 -7.45 -21.07
C GLY A 260 21.02 -7.71 -21.33
N PRO A 261 21.77 -6.70 -21.77
CA PRO A 261 23.19 -6.84 -22.09
C PRO A 261 23.97 -7.38 -20.89
N ARG A 262 24.62 -8.54 -21.05
CA ARG A 262 25.37 -9.25 -19.99
C ARG A 262 24.55 -9.51 -18.70
N GLY A 263 23.23 -9.68 -18.81
CA GLY A 263 22.38 -9.93 -17.64
C GLY A 263 22.12 -8.70 -16.76
N SER A 264 22.43 -7.48 -17.24
CA SER A 264 22.33 -6.27 -16.43
C SER A 264 20.93 -6.01 -15.85
N ARG A 265 19.88 -6.25 -16.64
CA ARG A 265 18.48 -6.01 -16.24
C ARG A 265 18.02 -7.04 -15.20
N VAL A 266 18.23 -8.34 -15.49
CA VAL A 266 17.90 -9.40 -14.52
C VAL A 266 18.70 -9.26 -13.23
N GLN A 267 19.98 -8.88 -13.31
CA GLN A 267 20.82 -8.68 -12.14
C GLN A 267 20.34 -7.52 -11.26
N ALA A 268 19.77 -6.46 -11.85
CA ALA A 268 19.17 -5.37 -11.08
C ALA A 268 17.99 -5.86 -10.22
N VAL A 269 17.12 -6.71 -10.78
CA VAL A 269 16.02 -7.34 -10.05
C VAL A 269 16.52 -8.33 -9.00
N VAL A 270 17.50 -9.18 -9.32
CA VAL A 270 18.14 -10.10 -8.38
C VAL A 270 18.75 -9.36 -7.19
N ASN A 271 19.41 -8.22 -7.44
CA ASN A 271 20.01 -7.39 -6.39
C ASN A 271 18.95 -6.76 -5.47
N GLU A 272 17.83 -6.30 -6.01
CA GLU A 272 16.71 -5.76 -5.23
C GLU A 272 16.04 -6.84 -4.35
N LEU A 273 16.08 -8.10 -4.78
CA LEU A 273 15.57 -9.26 -4.04
C LEU A 273 16.64 -9.97 -3.19
N HIS A 274 17.76 -9.29 -2.90
CA HIS A 274 18.86 -9.78 -2.06
C HIS A 274 19.51 -11.10 -2.52
N GLY A 275 19.68 -11.27 -3.83
CA GLY A 275 20.38 -12.43 -4.39
C GLY A 275 19.49 -13.64 -4.64
N GLU A 276 18.17 -13.44 -4.71
CA GLU A 276 17.23 -14.47 -5.20
C GLU A 276 17.61 -14.86 -6.64
N ASN A 277 17.94 -16.13 -6.89
CA ASN A 277 18.30 -16.59 -8.23
C ASN A 277 17.09 -16.58 -9.16
N MET A 278 17.31 -16.24 -10.43
CA MET A 278 16.21 -16.12 -11.40
C MET A 278 16.51 -16.90 -12.68
N ASP A 279 15.56 -17.74 -13.08
CA ASP A 279 15.54 -18.35 -14.41
C ASP A 279 14.42 -17.68 -15.23
N ILE A 280 14.77 -17.15 -16.39
CA ILE A 280 13.81 -16.58 -17.34
C ILE A 280 13.70 -17.57 -18.50
N VAL A 281 12.48 -17.98 -18.81
CA VAL A 281 12.20 -18.98 -19.84
C VAL A 281 11.16 -18.46 -20.82
N GLU A 282 11.25 -18.90 -22.06
CA GLU A 282 10.26 -18.54 -23.07
C GLU A 282 8.97 -19.33 -22.87
N TRP A 283 7.85 -18.61 -22.81
CA TRP A 283 6.52 -19.17 -22.88
C TRP A 283 6.12 -19.36 -24.34
N VAL A 284 5.64 -20.54 -24.66
CA VAL A 284 5.14 -20.91 -26.00
C VAL A 284 3.79 -21.60 -25.86
N GLU A 285 2.98 -21.57 -26.93
CA GLU A 285 1.65 -22.19 -26.93
C GLU A 285 1.71 -23.72 -26.90
N ASP A 286 2.76 -24.31 -27.47
CA ASP A 286 2.99 -25.75 -27.38
C ASP A 286 3.38 -26.15 -25.95
N GLU A 287 2.51 -26.93 -25.30
CA GLU A 287 2.67 -27.31 -23.90
C GLU A 287 3.93 -28.16 -23.69
N ALA A 288 4.27 -29.04 -24.63
CA ALA A 288 5.45 -29.89 -24.55
C ALA A 288 6.73 -29.04 -24.52
N GLN A 289 6.86 -28.13 -25.50
CA GLN A 289 7.98 -27.21 -25.55
C GLN A 289 8.01 -26.25 -24.35
N TYR A 290 6.86 -25.78 -23.87
CA TYR A 290 6.80 -24.90 -22.69
C TYR A 290 7.26 -25.63 -21.42
N ILE A 291 6.86 -26.90 -21.23
CA ILE A 291 7.31 -27.74 -20.11
C ILE A 291 8.81 -27.99 -20.20
N ALA A 292 9.33 -28.26 -21.40
CA ALA A 292 10.75 -28.42 -21.66
C ALA A 292 11.53 -27.14 -21.27
N ASN A 293 11.07 -25.98 -21.76
CA ASN A 293 11.64 -24.68 -21.43
C ASN A 293 11.63 -24.40 -19.91
N ALA A 294 10.55 -24.77 -19.21
CA ALA A 294 10.42 -24.56 -17.77
C ALA A 294 11.46 -25.32 -16.92
N LEU A 295 12.02 -26.43 -17.45
CA LEU A 295 13.04 -27.24 -16.77
C LEU A 295 14.48 -26.75 -16.98
N ASN A 296 14.69 -25.74 -17.83
CA ASN A 296 15.98 -25.07 -18.02
C ASN A 296 16.62 -24.74 -16.65
N PRO A 297 17.90 -25.12 -16.42
CA PRO A 297 18.94 -25.46 -17.41
C PRO A 297 19.09 -26.95 -17.78
N ALA A 298 18.21 -27.85 -17.33
CA ALA A 298 18.28 -29.23 -17.79
C ALA A 298 17.68 -29.35 -19.20
N GLU A 299 18.37 -30.10 -20.07
CA GLU A 299 17.89 -30.45 -21.40
C GLU A 299 16.86 -31.57 -21.26
N VAL A 300 15.79 -31.43 -22.03
CA VAL A 300 14.68 -32.38 -22.06
C VAL A 300 14.75 -33.13 -23.38
N VAL A 301 14.71 -34.46 -23.29
CA VAL A 301 14.71 -35.35 -24.46
C VAL A 301 13.29 -35.49 -24.98
N ASP A 302 12.33 -35.71 -24.09
CA ASP A 302 10.93 -35.93 -24.47
C ASP A 302 9.95 -35.58 -23.33
N VAL A 303 8.72 -35.25 -23.70
CA VAL A 303 7.62 -34.92 -22.78
C VAL A 303 6.40 -35.77 -23.13
N ILE A 304 6.07 -36.70 -22.23
CA ILE A 304 4.99 -37.67 -22.42
C ILE A 304 3.81 -37.29 -21.54
N PHE A 305 2.68 -36.99 -22.16
CA PHE A 305 1.43 -36.69 -21.46
C PHE A 305 0.76 -37.97 -20.97
N SER A 306 0.23 -37.94 -19.74
CA SER A 306 -0.50 -39.10 -19.21
C SER A 306 -1.86 -39.25 -19.89
N PRO A 307 -2.22 -40.45 -20.37
CA PRO A 307 -3.54 -40.71 -20.95
C PRO A 307 -4.68 -40.70 -19.91
N ASP A 308 -4.34 -40.85 -18.62
CA ASP A 308 -5.32 -40.92 -17.53
C ASP A 308 -5.60 -39.57 -16.87
N ASN A 309 -4.68 -38.60 -17.01
CA ASN A 309 -4.75 -37.31 -16.35
C ASN A 309 -4.05 -36.23 -17.17
N ASP A 310 -4.84 -35.34 -17.75
CA ASP A 310 -4.38 -34.24 -18.61
C ASP A 310 -3.36 -33.32 -17.92
N ASN A 311 -3.34 -33.24 -16.58
CA ASN A 311 -2.41 -32.38 -15.84
C ASN A 311 -1.14 -33.11 -15.38
N GLU A 312 -0.91 -34.36 -15.77
CA GLU A 312 0.27 -35.15 -15.38
C GLU A 312 1.13 -35.47 -16.58
N VAL A 313 2.42 -35.13 -16.48
CA VAL A 313 3.40 -35.29 -17.55
C VAL A 313 4.63 -35.98 -17.02
N THR A 314 5.18 -36.90 -17.83
CA THR A 314 6.47 -37.51 -17.58
C THR A 314 7.49 -36.90 -18.53
N VAL A 315 8.53 -36.30 -17.96
CA VAL A 315 9.62 -35.68 -18.71
C VAL A 315 10.84 -36.58 -18.66
N ILE A 316 11.38 -36.88 -19.84
CA ILE A 316 12.61 -37.66 -19.99
C ILE A 316 13.79 -36.70 -20.13
N VAL A 317 14.82 -36.92 -19.32
CA VAL A 317 16.07 -36.18 -19.36
C VAL A 317 17.25 -37.12 -19.46
N PRO A 318 18.43 -36.66 -19.95
CA PRO A 318 19.61 -37.50 -19.98
C PRO A 318 20.00 -37.97 -18.57
N ASP A 319 20.54 -39.19 -18.44
CA ASP A 319 20.90 -39.79 -17.15
C ASP A 319 21.84 -38.90 -16.31
N TYR A 320 22.76 -38.18 -16.97
CA TYR A 320 23.71 -37.28 -16.31
C TYR A 320 23.08 -35.98 -15.81
N GLN A 321 21.93 -35.56 -16.36
CA GLN A 321 21.21 -34.35 -15.97
C GLN A 321 20.01 -34.62 -15.05
N LEU A 322 19.66 -35.87 -14.73
CA LEU A 322 18.53 -36.19 -13.85
C LEU A 322 18.57 -35.40 -12.52
N SER A 323 19.75 -35.31 -11.91
CA SER A 323 19.93 -34.54 -10.66
C SER A 323 19.76 -33.04 -10.85
N LEU A 324 20.16 -32.50 -12.01
CA LEU A 324 20.01 -31.09 -12.36
C LEU A 324 18.54 -30.75 -12.60
N ALA A 325 17.84 -31.59 -13.37
CA ALA A 325 16.42 -31.46 -13.70
C ALA A 325 15.53 -31.45 -12.45
N ILE A 326 15.80 -32.36 -11.50
CA ILE A 326 15.12 -32.37 -10.19
C ILE A 326 15.52 -31.12 -9.38
N GLY A 327 16.82 -30.80 -9.36
CA GLY A 327 17.39 -29.69 -8.61
C GLY A 327 17.50 -29.96 -7.10
N LYS A 328 18.15 -29.05 -6.38
CA LYS A 328 18.37 -29.17 -4.93
C LYS A 328 17.03 -29.29 -4.20
N ARG A 329 16.81 -30.41 -3.49
CA ARG A 329 15.54 -30.74 -2.80
C ARG A 329 14.31 -30.68 -3.72
N GLY A 330 14.47 -31.02 -5.00
CA GLY A 330 13.38 -30.99 -5.97
C GLY A 330 12.90 -29.57 -6.31
N GLN A 331 13.71 -28.53 -6.06
CA GLN A 331 13.29 -27.15 -6.26
C GLN A 331 13.03 -26.83 -7.75
N ASN A 332 13.88 -27.30 -8.66
CA ASN A 332 13.73 -26.99 -10.09
C ASN A 332 12.42 -27.59 -10.63
N ALA A 333 12.20 -28.89 -10.39
CA ALA A 333 10.97 -29.58 -10.74
C ALA A 333 9.72 -28.93 -10.12
N ARG A 334 9.79 -28.52 -8.84
CA ARG A 334 8.67 -27.88 -8.14
C ARG A 334 8.35 -26.49 -8.67
N LEU A 335 9.37 -25.70 -9.03
CA LEU A 335 9.18 -24.39 -9.64
C LEU A 335 8.61 -24.54 -11.06
N ALA A 336 9.14 -25.47 -11.87
CA ALA A 336 8.61 -25.78 -13.19
C ALA A 336 7.13 -26.20 -13.12
N ALA A 337 6.79 -27.13 -12.21
CA ALA A 337 5.41 -27.56 -11.99
C ALA A 337 4.47 -26.42 -11.56
N LYS A 338 4.93 -25.49 -10.72
CA LYS A 338 4.15 -24.29 -10.35
C LYS A 338 4.01 -23.30 -11.52
N LEU A 339 5.02 -23.20 -12.38
CA LEU A 339 5.07 -22.27 -13.50
C LEU A 339 4.11 -22.70 -14.61
N THR A 340 4.16 -23.99 -14.98
CA THR A 340 3.33 -24.57 -16.04
C THR A 340 1.96 -25.02 -15.55
N LYS A 341 1.80 -25.21 -14.22
CA LYS A 341 0.62 -25.78 -13.55
C LYS A 341 0.40 -27.27 -13.83
N PHE A 342 1.39 -27.96 -14.40
CA PHE A 342 1.40 -29.42 -14.58
C PHE A 342 2.10 -30.12 -13.43
N LYS A 343 1.69 -31.36 -13.15
CA LYS A 343 2.41 -32.29 -12.29
C LYS A 343 3.48 -32.98 -13.13
N ILE A 344 4.74 -32.58 -12.92
CA ILE A 344 5.89 -33.06 -13.68
C ILE A 344 6.58 -34.19 -12.91
N ASP A 345 6.59 -35.39 -13.49
CA ASP A 345 7.47 -36.49 -13.08
C ASP A 345 8.72 -36.51 -13.97
N ILE A 346 9.91 -36.61 -13.39
CA ILE A 346 11.16 -36.55 -14.16
C ILE A 346 11.82 -37.92 -14.09
N LYS A 347 12.04 -38.54 -15.25
CA LYS A 347 12.73 -39.82 -15.40
C LYS A 347 13.96 -39.65 -16.28
N SER A 348 14.96 -40.49 -16.04
CA SER A 348 16.08 -40.58 -16.98
C SER A 348 15.77 -41.49 -18.16
N GLU A 349 16.55 -41.39 -19.24
CA GLU A 349 16.44 -42.29 -20.40
C GLU A 349 16.47 -43.77 -19.99
N THR A 350 17.44 -44.17 -19.17
CA THR A 350 17.52 -45.54 -18.63
C THR A 350 16.26 -45.91 -17.83
N GLN A 351 15.66 -44.99 -17.09
CA GLN A 351 14.44 -45.27 -16.33
C GLN A 351 13.21 -45.40 -17.23
N ALA A 352 13.13 -44.59 -18.29
CA ALA A 352 12.07 -44.65 -19.28
C ALA A 352 12.12 -45.96 -20.09
N GLU A 353 13.31 -46.41 -20.48
CA GLU A 353 13.50 -47.70 -21.16
C GLU A 353 13.12 -48.91 -20.28
N ASN A 354 13.17 -48.79 -18.96
CA ASN A 354 12.79 -49.89 -18.07
C ASN A 354 11.31 -49.85 -17.68
N ASP A 355 10.55 -48.86 -18.14
CA ASP A 355 9.12 -48.69 -17.85
C ASP A 355 8.26 -49.17 -19.04
N PRO A 356 7.60 -50.34 -18.94
CA PRO A 356 6.85 -50.90 -20.06
C PRO A 356 5.70 -50.03 -20.55
N GLN A 357 5.15 -49.18 -19.67
CA GLN A 357 4.05 -48.29 -20.03
C GLN A 357 4.53 -47.12 -20.88
N LEU A 358 5.67 -46.53 -20.53
CA LEU A 358 6.27 -45.46 -21.31
C LEU A 358 6.80 -45.96 -22.65
N GLN A 359 7.40 -47.15 -22.68
CA GLN A 359 7.83 -47.77 -23.94
C GLN A 359 6.66 -47.99 -24.91
N ALA A 360 5.52 -48.47 -24.41
CA ALA A 360 4.35 -48.67 -25.26
C ALA A 360 3.85 -47.35 -25.87
N ILE A 361 3.89 -46.25 -25.11
CA ILE A 361 3.48 -44.92 -25.59
C ILE A 361 4.50 -44.36 -26.60
N LEU A 362 5.80 -44.50 -26.33
CA LEU A 362 6.87 -44.09 -27.25
C LEU A 362 6.86 -44.88 -28.56
N GLU A 363 6.60 -46.19 -28.52
CA GLU A 363 6.46 -47.01 -29.71
C GLU A 363 5.18 -46.69 -30.50
N GLU A 364 4.11 -46.27 -29.82
CA GLU A 364 2.87 -45.86 -30.46
C GLU A 364 3.03 -44.49 -31.14
N SER A 365 3.62 -43.50 -30.45
CA SER A 365 3.90 -42.19 -31.04
C SER A 365 4.88 -42.27 -32.22
N ALA A 366 5.92 -43.11 -32.13
CA ALA A 366 6.85 -43.34 -33.24
C ALA A 366 6.17 -43.93 -34.48
N LYS A 367 5.17 -44.82 -34.30
CA LYS A 367 4.40 -45.37 -35.43
C LYS A 367 3.52 -44.34 -36.11
N TYR A 368 2.89 -43.44 -35.34
CA TYR A 368 2.11 -42.35 -35.91
C TYR A 368 2.99 -41.34 -36.67
N ALA A 369 4.19 -41.04 -36.15
CA ALA A 369 5.15 -40.18 -36.84
C ALA A 369 5.65 -40.80 -38.16
N GLU A 370 5.95 -42.11 -38.18
CA GLU A 370 6.31 -42.83 -39.41
C GLU A 370 5.16 -42.92 -40.44
N GLU A 371 3.90 -42.87 -40.00
CA GLU A 371 2.72 -42.86 -40.89
C GLU A 371 2.44 -41.45 -41.48
N GLU A 372 2.71 -40.37 -40.74
CA GLU A 372 2.63 -38.99 -41.28
C GLU A 372 3.74 -38.71 -42.30
N ASP A 373 4.98 -39.14 -42.03
CA ASP A 373 6.14 -38.95 -42.93
C ASP A 373 5.97 -39.73 -44.27
N GLN A 374 5.20 -40.83 -44.26
CA GLN A 374 4.83 -41.57 -45.48
C GLN A 374 3.69 -40.91 -46.29
N SER A 375 2.98 -39.93 -45.73
CA SER A 375 1.90 -39.23 -46.43
C SER A 375 2.39 -37.99 -47.20
N ASP A 376 3.52 -37.41 -46.78
CA ASP A 376 4.14 -36.25 -47.44
C ASP A 376 5.06 -36.62 -48.61
N GLU A 377 5.39 -37.90 -48.81
CA GLU A 377 6.21 -38.38 -49.95
C GLU A 377 5.46 -38.40 -51.31
N THR A 378 4.25 -37.83 -51.41
CA THR A 378 3.46 -37.81 -52.67
C THR A 378 3.26 -36.45 -53.34
N ASP A 379 3.83 -35.35 -52.82
CA ASP A 379 3.80 -34.05 -53.51
C ASP A 379 5.21 -33.45 -53.69
N GLU A 380 6.07 -34.15 -54.44
CA GLU A 380 7.21 -33.51 -55.13
C GLU A 380 6.78 -32.96 -56.50
N THR A 381 6.56 -31.65 -56.60
CA THR A 381 7.02 -30.87 -57.76
C THR A 381 7.45 -29.45 -57.35
N ASP A 382 8.74 -29.18 -57.55
CA ASP A 382 9.42 -27.90 -57.86
C ASP A 382 9.17 -26.66 -56.97
N GLU A 383 10.17 -26.24 -56.20
CA GLU A 383 11.16 -25.24 -56.67
C GLU A 383 12.33 -25.10 -55.68
N ALA A 384 13.54 -25.23 -56.23
CA ALA A 384 14.79 -24.99 -55.52
C ALA A 384 15.06 -23.49 -55.33
N LEU A 385 15.35 -23.08 -54.10
CA LEU A 385 16.21 -21.92 -53.83
C LEU A 385 17.12 -22.24 -52.63
N GLU A 386 18.42 -22.26 -52.93
CA GLU A 386 19.53 -22.26 -51.98
C GLU A 386 19.53 -20.94 -51.19
N ASP A 387 19.66 -21.02 -49.87
CA ASP A 387 20.45 -20.04 -49.12
C ASP A 387 21.03 -20.71 -47.85
N GLU A 388 22.35 -20.86 -47.86
CA GLU A 388 23.19 -21.22 -46.72
C GLU A 388 23.17 -20.06 -45.70
N THR A 389 22.73 -20.31 -44.47
CA THR A 389 23.29 -19.60 -43.30
C THR A 389 23.53 -20.56 -42.15
N GLU A 390 24.81 -20.85 -41.99
CA GLU A 390 25.53 -21.39 -40.85
C GLU A 390 25.13 -20.70 -39.53
N TYR A 391 24.47 -21.43 -38.62
CA TYR A 391 24.42 -21.06 -37.21
C TYR A 391 25.52 -21.80 -36.46
N ALA A 392 26.57 -21.03 -36.18
CA ALA A 392 27.63 -21.41 -35.26
C ALA A 392 27.05 -21.59 -33.85
N ASP A 393 27.25 -22.81 -33.35
CA ASP A 393 27.26 -23.17 -31.94
C ASP A 393 28.12 -22.16 -31.15
N ALA A 394 27.47 -21.41 -30.28
CA ALA A 394 28.11 -20.44 -29.41
C ALA A 394 27.34 -20.34 -28.09
N ASN A 395 27.40 -21.41 -27.28
CA ASN A 395 27.25 -21.25 -25.82
C ASN A 395 27.85 -22.41 -25.02
N GLU A 396 29.09 -22.78 -25.33
CA GLU A 396 29.95 -23.50 -24.39
C GLU A 396 30.90 -22.50 -23.75
N TYR A 397 30.54 -21.93 -22.60
CA TYR A 397 31.47 -21.42 -21.57
C TYR A 397 30.63 -20.91 -20.39
N PHE A 398 30.58 -21.67 -19.28
CA PHE A 398 30.97 -21.21 -17.94
C PHE A 398 30.73 -22.32 -16.91
N SER A 399 31.81 -22.99 -16.52
CA SER A 399 31.94 -23.66 -15.22
C SER A 399 33.35 -23.44 -14.67
N GLU A 400 33.42 -23.19 -13.36
CA GLU A 400 34.62 -23.04 -12.49
C GLU A 400 35.30 -21.65 -12.57
N GLY A 401 35.65 -20.95 -11.50
CA GLY A 401 35.78 -21.30 -10.09
C GLY A 401 37.19 -20.96 -9.58
N ALA A 402 37.27 -20.03 -8.61
CA ALA A 402 38.32 -19.89 -7.58
C ALA A 402 39.65 -19.13 -7.85
N ASP A 403 39.74 -17.96 -7.17
CA ASP A 403 40.70 -17.61 -6.10
C ASP A 403 42.07 -16.93 -6.36
N GLN A 404 42.29 -15.87 -5.55
CA GLN A 404 43.52 -15.20 -5.05
C GLN A 404 44.58 -14.57 -6.00
N SER A 405 44.81 -13.25 -5.89
CA SER A 405 45.77 -12.64 -4.94
C SER A 405 46.12 -11.18 -5.27
N ASP A 406 46.04 -10.31 -4.25
CA ASP A 406 46.99 -9.27 -3.80
C ASP A 406 47.70 -8.30 -4.78
N ALA A 407 47.56 -6.99 -4.51
CA ALA A 407 48.64 -5.99 -4.33
C ALA A 407 48.28 -4.55 -4.80
N SER A 408 48.13 -3.68 -3.79
CA SER A 408 48.54 -2.26 -3.66
C SER A 408 49.09 -1.45 -4.86
N GLU A 409 48.61 -0.21 -5.05
CA GLU A 409 49.29 1.05 -4.65
C GLU A 409 48.62 2.30 -5.25
N GLU A 410 48.88 3.43 -4.58
CA GLU A 410 48.32 4.77 -4.65
C GLU A 410 48.71 5.60 -5.89
N GLU A 411 47.89 6.60 -6.29
CA GLU A 411 48.18 8.04 -6.09
C GLU A 411 47.34 8.99 -6.99
N LYS A 412 46.73 9.97 -6.30
CA LYS A 412 46.71 11.43 -6.57
C LYS A 412 45.99 12.07 -7.76
N THR A 413 44.93 12.81 -7.38
CA THR A 413 44.67 14.26 -7.57
C THR A 413 44.89 14.91 -8.95
N SER A 414 43.83 15.57 -9.45
CA SER A 414 43.91 17.00 -9.80
C SER A 414 42.53 17.66 -9.72
N GLU A 415 42.55 18.90 -9.25
CA GLU A 415 41.44 19.80 -8.92
C GLU A 415 41.60 21.07 -9.76
N SER A 416 40.50 21.81 -9.95
CA SER A 416 40.37 23.18 -10.49
C SER A 416 40.48 23.31 -12.01
N ALA A 417 39.82 24.24 -12.70
CA ALA A 417 38.77 25.22 -12.43
C ALA A 417 38.34 25.78 -13.82
N GLU A 418 37.12 26.28 -13.97
CA GLU A 418 36.88 27.68 -14.31
C GLU A 418 35.39 27.98 -14.57
N GLU A 419 35.05 29.18 -14.15
CA GLU A 419 33.74 29.77 -13.91
C GLU A 419 33.31 30.70 -15.05
N SER A 420 32.00 30.94 -15.10
CA SER A 420 31.32 32.19 -15.51
C SER A 420 30.96 32.41 -16.98
N SER A 421 29.65 32.51 -17.23
CA SER A 421 29.06 33.82 -17.53
C SER A 421 27.58 33.87 -17.09
N SER A 422 27.28 34.92 -16.32
CA SER A 422 25.98 35.51 -15.96
C SER A 422 25.31 36.15 -17.20
N ALA A 423 24.07 36.62 -17.26
CA ALA A 423 23.01 36.97 -16.32
C ALA A 423 21.70 37.20 -17.14
N GLU A 424 20.61 37.47 -16.40
CA GLU A 424 19.31 38.06 -16.82
C GLU A 424 18.15 37.08 -17.02
N GLU A 425 17.46 36.75 -15.92
CA GLU A 425 16.10 37.29 -15.66
C GLU A 425 15.73 37.07 -14.18
N ASP A 426 15.65 38.17 -13.43
CA ASP A 426 15.18 38.24 -12.05
C ASP A 426 13.88 39.04 -12.05
N SER A 427 12.74 38.37 -11.84
CA SER A 427 11.59 38.98 -11.14
C SER A 427 10.54 37.93 -10.72
N SER A 428 10.78 37.21 -9.63
CA SER A 428 9.70 36.80 -8.71
C SER A 428 10.22 36.35 -7.34
N LYS A 429 10.66 37.32 -6.53
CA LYS A 429 10.65 37.27 -5.04
C LYS A 429 9.22 36.99 -4.54
N ALA A 430 8.93 36.41 -3.38
CA ALA A 430 9.72 35.79 -2.32
C ALA A 430 8.72 35.08 -1.39
N LYS A 431 8.97 33.81 -1.05
CA LYS A 431 8.48 33.21 0.20
C LYS A 431 9.72 32.71 0.92
N ALA A 432 10.07 33.38 2.02
CA ALA A 432 11.12 32.93 2.92
C ALA A 432 10.72 31.55 3.47
N LYS A 433 11.45 30.52 3.06
CA LYS A 433 11.34 29.17 3.62
C LYS A 433 12.13 29.21 4.93
N MET A 434 11.43 29.27 6.06
CA MET A 434 12.04 28.98 7.36
C MET A 434 12.48 27.52 7.36
N THR A 435 13.64 27.25 7.92
CA THR A 435 14.19 25.90 8.03
C THR A 435 13.48 25.11 9.13
N GLU A 436 13.40 23.78 8.97
CA GLU A 436 12.74 22.87 9.91
C GLU A 436 13.29 22.99 11.35
N ALA A 437 14.56 23.39 11.48
CA ALA A 437 15.21 23.66 12.75
C ALA A 437 14.65 24.92 13.44
N GLU A 438 14.41 26.01 12.69
CA GLU A 438 13.87 27.27 13.21
C GLU A 438 12.39 27.14 13.63
N VAL A 439 11.62 26.31 12.92
CA VAL A 439 10.22 26.01 13.29
C VAL A 439 10.16 25.19 14.59
N LYS A 440 11.08 24.23 14.76
CA LYS A 440 11.16 23.41 15.96
C LYS A 440 11.64 24.20 17.17
N GLU A 441 12.60 25.10 16.99
CA GLU A 441 13.09 26.00 18.03
C GLU A 441 12.00 26.99 18.49
N ALA A 442 11.21 27.54 17.56
CA ALA A 442 10.07 28.40 17.89
C ALA A 442 8.93 27.65 18.61
N GLN A 443 8.72 26.37 18.29
CA GLN A 443 7.74 25.51 18.97
C GLN A 443 8.20 25.13 20.38
N ASP A 444 9.49 24.88 20.58
CA ASP A 444 10.06 24.56 21.88
C ASP A 444 10.15 25.81 22.80
N GLU A 445 10.43 26.99 22.26
CA GLU A 445 10.34 28.27 23.00
C GLU A 445 8.89 28.59 23.41
N PHE A 446 7.91 28.34 22.53
CA PHE A 446 6.50 28.54 22.85
C PHE A 446 5.98 27.56 23.92
N ALA A 447 6.43 26.30 23.85
CA ALA A 447 6.12 25.29 24.86
C ALA A 447 6.81 25.57 26.22
N ALA A 448 8.01 26.15 26.20
CA ALA A 448 8.71 26.60 27.40
C ALA A 448 8.04 27.85 28.03
N ALA A 449 7.53 28.78 27.22
CA ALA A 449 6.78 29.94 27.68
C ALA A 449 5.46 29.55 28.38
N LEU A 450 4.81 28.48 27.93
CA LEU A 450 3.60 27.93 28.56
C LEU A 450 3.86 27.20 29.89
N LYS A 451 5.09 26.74 30.15
CA LYS A 451 5.47 26.04 31.39
C LYS A 451 5.83 26.96 32.56
N ASN A 452 6.18 28.22 32.28
CA ASN A 452 6.56 29.20 33.31
C ASN A 452 5.40 30.10 33.78
N VAL A 453 4.19 29.89 33.24
CA VAL A 453 2.98 30.55 33.75
C VAL A 453 2.41 29.67 34.85
N ASP A 454 2.72 30.02 36.10
CA ASP A 454 2.12 29.38 37.26
C ASP A 454 0.68 29.89 37.41
N PHE A 455 -0.25 29.14 36.79
CA PHE A 455 -1.68 29.46 36.78
C PHE A 455 -2.33 29.34 38.16
N ASP A 456 -1.71 28.62 39.10
CA ASP A 456 -2.21 28.47 40.47
C ASP A 456 -1.85 29.70 41.34
N ALA A 457 -0.70 30.33 41.11
CA ALA A 457 -0.32 31.57 41.81
C ALA A 457 -1.20 32.80 41.45
N ILE A 458 -1.79 32.80 40.24
CA ILE A 458 -2.71 33.86 39.78
C ILE A 458 -4.12 33.68 40.39
N LEU A 459 -4.45 32.47 40.88
CA LEU A 459 -5.71 32.15 41.54
C LEU A 459 -5.73 32.60 43.02
N GLU A 460 -4.60 32.62 43.73
CA GLU A 460 -4.57 32.97 45.16
C GLU A 460 -4.58 34.49 45.46
N GLU A 461 -4.04 35.35 44.58
CA GLU A 461 -4.07 36.81 44.81
C GLU A 461 -5.48 37.42 44.74
N LYS A 462 -6.47 36.71 44.17
CA LYS A 462 -7.83 37.24 43.99
C LYS A 462 -8.85 36.80 45.04
N GLU A 463 -8.57 35.78 45.84
CA GLU A 463 -9.40 35.49 47.03
C GLU A 463 -9.20 36.54 48.14
N GLY A 464 -8.08 37.27 48.13
CA GLY A 464 -7.76 38.29 49.13
C GLY A 464 -8.44 39.65 48.93
N ASP A 465 -8.88 39.99 47.71
CA ASP A 465 -9.38 41.33 47.38
C ASP A 465 -10.92 41.44 47.42
N ASP A 466 -11.63 40.31 47.31
CA ASP A 466 -13.09 40.26 47.44
C ASP A 466 -13.56 40.26 48.90
N ASN A 467 -12.69 39.91 49.86
CA ASN A 467 -13.03 39.88 51.29
C ASN A 467 -12.87 41.24 52.01
N LYS A 468 -12.54 42.32 51.28
CA LYS A 468 -12.39 43.69 51.84
C LYS A 468 -13.52 44.66 51.47
N LYS A 469 -14.51 44.22 50.67
CA LYS A 469 -15.63 45.08 50.22
C LYS A 469 -16.98 44.76 50.86
N SER A 470 -17.05 43.82 51.81
CA SER A 470 -18.30 43.46 52.50
C SER A 470 -18.54 44.14 53.86
N ASP A 471 -17.63 45.00 54.34
CA ASP A 471 -17.75 45.65 55.66
C ASP A 471 -18.11 47.16 55.62
N ASP A 472 -18.51 47.71 54.46
CA ASP A 472 -18.98 49.09 54.38
C ASP A 472 -20.17 49.22 53.42
N LYS A 473 -21.34 48.71 53.84
CA LYS A 473 -22.66 49.20 53.42
C LYS A 473 -23.82 48.74 54.31
#